data_AF-A0A961X367-F1
#
_entry.id   AF-A0A961X367-F1
#
_cell.length_a   1.000
_cell.length_b   1.000
_cell.length_c   1.000
_cell.angle_alpha   90.00
_cell.angle_beta   90.00
_cell.angle_gamma   90.00
#
_symmetry.space_group_name_H-M   'P 1'
#
loop_
_entity.id
_entity.type
_entity.pdbx_description
1 polymer ?
#
loop_
_entity_poly.entity_id
_entity_poly.type
_entity_poly.pdbx_seq_one_letter_code
_entity_poly.pdbx_strand_id
1 'polypeptide(L)'
;MAYPYAGVQYRPTVTGTKGMVSSAHPIATMAGVKTLMEGGNAIDAAVAVASCLGATEIGLSGIGGVGWMHIYHAKTNTHTCLDYQGWSPYAATVDQFASAEEMQIGLKSVMVPGSPAGWCAALERFGTMDRANVFKHVI
;
A
#
# COMPACT_ATOMS: atom_id res chain seq x y z
N MET A 1 -6.67 -3.82 16.88
CA MET A 1 -7.31 -5.15 17.03
C MET A 1 -6.26 -6.21 16.72
N ALA A 2 -5.66 -6.83 17.73
CA ALA A 2 -4.71 -7.92 17.54
C ALA A 2 -5.49 -9.23 17.57
N TYR A 3 -5.65 -9.88 16.42
CA TYR A 3 -6.17 -11.24 16.40
C TYR A 3 -5.10 -12.14 17.04
N PRO A 4 -5.40 -12.88 18.12
CA PRO A 4 -4.42 -13.78 18.73
C PRO A 4 -4.10 -14.89 17.72
N TYR A 5 -2.93 -14.79 17.08
CA TYR A 5 -2.44 -15.82 16.18
C TYR A 5 -1.93 -17.00 17.01
N ALA A 6 -2.79 -18.01 17.24
CA ALA A 6 -2.45 -19.23 17.98
C ALA A 6 -1.51 -20.19 17.20
N GLY A 7 -0.77 -19.69 16.21
CA GLY A 7 0.07 -20.52 15.33
C GLY A 7 -0.72 -21.36 14.30
N VAL A 8 -2.05 -21.24 14.26
CA VAL A 8 -2.90 -22.00 13.34
C VAL A 8 -2.92 -21.30 11.98
N GLN A 9 -2.31 -21.93 10.99
CA GLN A 9 -2.21 -21.41 9.63
C GLN A 9 -3.36 -21.96 8.78
N TYR A 10 -4.37 -21.14 8.51
CA TYR A 10 -5.58 -21.54 7.75
C TYR A 10 -5.37 -21.59 6.24
N ARG A 11 -4.23 -21.12 5.72
CA ARG A 11 -3.89 -21.16 4.29
C ARG A 11 -2.60 -21.96 4.08
N PRO A 12 -2.55 -22.81 3.04
CA PRO A 12 -1.34 -23.58 2.75
C PRO A 12 -0.18 -22.65 2.40
N THR A 13 1.04 -23.07 2.74
CA THR A 13 2.25 -22.44 2.24
C THR A 13 2.28 -22.57 0.72
N VAL A 14 2.46 -21.45 0.03
CA VAL A 14 2.61 -21.41 -1.42
C VAL A 14 4.08 -21.17 -1.74
N THR A 15 4.60 -21.84 -2.76
CA THR A 15 5.97 -21.68 -3.25
C THR A 15 5.97 -21.31 -4.72
N GLY A 16 7.00 -20.59 -5.17
CA GLY A 16 7.16 -20.16 -6.54
C GLY A 16 8.62 -19.86 -6.86
N THR A 17 9.04 -20.10 -8.10
CA THR A 17 10.44 -19.93 -8.53
C THR A 17 10.70 -18.61 -9.26
N LYS A 18 9.63 -17.91 -9.65
CA LYS A 18 9.70 -16.67 -10.46
C LYS A 18 9.20 -15.42 -9.74
N GLY A 19 8.64 -15.57 -8.54
CA GLY A 19 8.05 -14.48 -7.76
C GLY A 19 7.03 -14.98 -6.74
N MET A 20 6.68 -14.12 -5.79
CA MET A 20 5.68 -14.39 -4.76
C MET A 20 4.97 -13.09 -4.38
N VAL A 21 3.69 -13.17 -4.06
CA VAL A 21 2.88 -12.04 -3.56
C VAL A 21 2.09 -12.53 -2.35
N SER A 22 2.05 -11.72 -1.30
CA SER A 22 1.25 -11.97 -0.10
C SER A 22 0.56 -10.68 0.31
N SER A 23 -0.74 -10.74 0.57
CA SER A 23 -1.55 -9.62 1.04
C SER A 23 -2.75 -10.11 1.86
N ALA A 24 -3.44 -9.20 2.55
CA ALA A 24 -4.56 -9.54 3.42
C ALA A 24 -5.76 -10.10 2.65
N HIS A 25 -6.00 -9.64 1.42
CA HIS A 25 -7.16 -10.03 0.62
C HIS A 25 -6.75 -10.86 -0.61
N PRO A 26 -7.38 -12.03 -0.88
CA PRO A 26 -6.98 -12.90 -1.98
C PRO A 26 -7.10 -12.24 -3.36
N ILE A 27 -8.10 -11.37 -3.58
CA ILE A 27 -8.24 -10.63 -4.85
C ILE A 27 -7.07 -9.66 -5.05
N ALA A 28 -6.63 -8.96 -4.00
CA ALA A 28 -5.47 -8.08 -4.09
C ALA A 28 -4.18 -8.87 -4.35
N THR A 29 -4.01 -10.02 -3.69
CA THR A 29 -2.90 -10.94 -3.99
C THR A 29 -2.90 -11.34 -5.47
N MET A 30 -4.06 -11.69 -6.03
CA MET A 30 -4.18 -12.06 -7.44
C MET A 30 -3.88 -10.91 -8.40
N ALA A 31 -4.20 -9.66 -8.05
CA ALA A 31 -3.80 -8.48 -8.83
C ALA A 31 -2.27 -8.37 -8.93
N GLY A 32 -1.56 -8.51 -7.80
CA GLY A 32 -0.10 -8.52 -7.79
C GLY A 32 0.49 -9.70 -8.56
N VAL A 33 -0.06 -10.91 -8.39
CA VAL A 33 0.39 -12.11 -9.14
C VAL A 33 0.22 -11.91 -10.65
N LYS A 34 -0.93 -11.38 -11.08
CA LYS A 34 -1.17 -11.10 -12.50
C LYS A 34 -0.21 -10.05 -13.05
N THR A 35 0.08 -9.01 -12.27
CA THR A 35 1.07 -7.99 -12.62
C THR A 35 2.47 -8.60 -12.85
N LEU A 36 2.91 -9.52 -11.97
CA LEU A 36 4.17 -10.26 -12.17
C LEU A 36 4.11 -11.18 -13.41
N MET A 37 2.99 -11.86 -13.65
CA MET A 37 2.81 -12.73 -14.82
C MET A 37 2.85 -11.96 -16.14
N GLU A 38 2.42 -10.71 -16.14
CA GLU A 38 2.45 -9.80 -17.29
C GLU A 38 3.83 -9.14 -17.50
N GLY A 39 4.82 -9.50 -16.70
CA GLY A 39 6.20 -9.04 -16.83
C GLY A 39 6.55 -7.82 -15.98
N GLY A 40 5.64 -7.35 -15.13
CA GLY A 40 5.93 -6.32 -14.13
C GLY A 40 6.89 -6.81 -13.05
N ASN A 41 7.51 -5.86 -12.34
CA ASN A 41 8.42 -6.17 -11.25
C ASN A 41 7.71 -6.18 -9.88
N ALA A 42 8.48 -6.38 -8.80
CA ALA A 42 7.94 -6.42 -7.44
C ALA A 42 7.28 -5.09 -7.00
N ILE A 43 7.72 -3.95 -7.54
CA ILE A 43 7.17 -2.62 -7.23
C ILE A 43 5.85 -2.43 -7.97
N ASP A 44 5.80 -2.77 -9.27
CA ASP A 44 4.56 -2.75 -10.05
C ASP A 44 3.48 -3.61 -9.35
N ALA A 45 3.85 -4.82 -8.96
CA ALA A 45 2.96 -5.73 -8.25
C ALA A 45 2.52 -5.17 -6.88
N ALA A 46 3.44 -4.57 -6.11
CA ALA A 46 3.11 -3.99 -4.80
C ALA A 46 2.09 -2.84 -4.92
N VAL A 47 2.22 -1.98 -5.95
CA VAL A 47 1.26 -0.89 -6.18
C VAL A 47 -0.09 -1.44 -6.68
N ALA A 48 -0.10 -2.47 -7.53
CA ALA A 48 -1.33 -3.15 -7.92
C ALA A 48 -2.05 -3.78 -6.71
N VAL A 49 -1.31 -4.41 -5.78
CA VAL A 49 -1.87 -4.92 -4.52
C VAL A 49 -2.44 -3.79 -3.67
N ALA A 50 -1.65 -2.74 -3.40
CA ALA A 50 -2.03 -1.65 -2.50
C ALA A 50 -3.29 -0.91 -2.99
N SER A 51 -3.36 -0.65 -4.29
CA SER A 51 -4.55 -0.03 -4.90
C SER A 51 -5.77 -0.95 -4.79
N CYS A 52 -5.62 -2.27 -5.03
CA CYS A 52 -6.71 -3.23 -4.93
C CYS A 52 -7.20 -3.42 -3.50
N LEU A 53 -6.30 -3.40 -2.50
CA LEU A 53 -6.66 -3.41 -1.09
C LEU A 53 -7.58 -2.24 -0.72
N GLY A 54 -7.38 -1.07 -1.33
CA GLY A 54 -8.27 0.08 -1.13
C GLY A 54 -9.74 -0.18 -1.50
N ALA A 55 -10.02 -1.13 -2.39
CA ALA A 55 -11.37 -1.53 -2.77
C ALA A 55 -11.84 -2.81 -2.05
N THR A 56 -10.93 -3.73 -1.73
CA THR A 56 -11.29 -5.05 -1.17
C THR A 56 -11.20 -5.13 0.35
N GLU A 57 -10.43 -4.23 0.98
CA GLU A 57 -10.16 -4.19 2.42
C GLU A 57 -10.47 -2.79 2.98
N ILE A 58 -11.73 -2.38 2.81
CA ILE A 58 -12.20 -1.04 3.13
C ILE A 58 -12.04 -0.75 4.63
N GLY A 59 -11.46 0.39 4.96
CA GLY A 59 -11.28 0.87 6.35
C GLY A 59 -9.91 0.56 6.95
N LEU A 60 -9.03 -0.16 6.23
CA LEU A 60 -7.65 -0.45 6.70
C LEU A 60 -6.57 0.26 5.89
N SER A 61 -6.69 0.31 4.55
CA SER A 61 -5.76 1.03 3.68
C SER A 61 -6.47 1.55 2.43
N GLY A 62 -5.83 2.46 1.67
CA GLY A 62 -6.36 2.90 0.39
C GLY A 62 -5.84 4.24 -0.11
N ILE A 63 -6.53 4.76 -1.13
CA ILE A 63 -6.16 5.99 -1.85
C ILE A 63 -6.21 7.25 -0.97
N GLY A 64 -7.09 7.28 0.03
CA GLY A 64 -7.17 8.36 1.02
C GLY A 64 -6.17 8.23 2.17
N GLY A 65 -5.31 7.20 2.14
CA GLY A 65 -4.38 6.88 3.21
C GLY A 65 -2.96 7.41 2.98
N VAL A 66 -2.06 6.83 3.76
CA VAL A 66 -0.64 7.19 3.86
C VAL A 66 0.18 5.91 4.15
N GLY A 67 1.51 5.96 4.12
CA GLY A 67 2.31 4.78 4.50
C GLY A 67 3.80 4.84 4.15
N TRP A 68 4.42 3.67 4.23
CA TRP A 68 5.82 3.44 3.88
C TRP A 68 5.95 2.25 2.93
N MET A 69 6.84 2.35 1.95
CA MET A 69 7.20 1.24 1.07
C MET A 69 8.69 0.93 1.21
N HIS A 70 8.99 -0.27 1.69
CA HIS A 70 10.35 -0.79 1.79
C HIS A 70 10.73 -1.51 0.49
N ILE A 71 11.83 -1.06 -0.10
CA ILE A 71 12.29 -1.54 -1.41
C ILE A 71 13.74 -1.98 -1.26
N TYR A 72 14.01 -3.25 -1.54
CA TYR A 72 15.37 -3.77 -1.64
C TYR A 72 15.73 -3.96 -3.12
N HIS A 73 16.80 -3.30 -3.56
CA HIS A 73 17.32 -3.43 -4.92
C HIS A 73 18.58 -4.30 -4.92
N ALA A 74 18.42 -5.56 -5.34
CA ALA A 74 19.47 -6.57 -5.25
C ALA A 74 20.74 -6.22 -6.06
N LYS A 75 20.60 -5.57 -7.23
CA LYS A 75 21.76 -5.25 -8.09
C LYS A 75 22.71 -4.24 -7.44
N THR A 76 22.17 -3.30 -6.68
CA THR A 76 22.96 -2.26 -5.98
C THR A 76 23.15 -2.58 -4.51
N ASN A 77 22.54 -3.66 -4.02
CA ASN A 77 22.49 -4.03 -2.60
C ASN A 77 22.03 -2.86 -1.70
N THR A 78 20.99 -2.14 -2.13
CA THR A 78 20.46 -0.98 -1.39
C THR A 78 19.06 -1.25 -0.88
N HIS A 79 18.79 -0.77 0.34
CA HIS A 79 17.46 -0.74 0.92
C HIS A 79 16.99 0.72 0.98
N THR A 80 15.85 0.99 0.37
CA THR A 80 15.20 2.30 0.36
C THR A 80 13.86 2.19 1.05
N CYS A 81 13.57 3.12 1.96
CA CYS A 81 12.22 3.33 2.47
C CYS A 81 11.64 4.56 1.79
N LEU A 82 10.56 4.38 1.02
CA LEU A 82 9.78 5.48 0.49
C LEU A 82 8.71 5.85 1.51
N ASP A 83 8.87 7.01 2.13
CA ASP A 83 7.91 7.58 3.07
C ASP A 83 6.88 8.45 2.35
N TYR A 84 5.61 8.08 2.51
CA TYR A 84 4.44 8.83 2.06
C TYR A 84 3.40 8.92 3.18
N GLN A 85 3.84 9.17 4.42
CA GLN A 85 2.99 9.39 5.59
C GLN A 85 2.04 10.59 5.48
N GLY A 86 2.20 11.43 4.45
CA GLY A 86 1.42 12.65 4.30
C GLY A 86 1.83 13.71 5.32
N TRP A 87 1.10 14.82 5.31
CA TRP A 87 1.37 15.98 6.16
C TRP A 87 0.09 16.41 6.85
N SER A 88 0.21 17.09 7.99
CA SER A 88 -0.91 17.87 8.52
C SER A 88 -1.30 18.96 7.51
N PRO A 89 -2.59 19.25 7.33
CA PRO A 89 -3.02 20.38 6.49
C PRO A 89 -2.37 21.69 6.94
N TYR A 90 -2.00 22.57 5.99
CA TYR A 90 -1.30 23.82 6.32
C TYR A 90 -2.05 24.75 7.29
N ALA A 91 -3.40 24.68 7.28
CA ALA A 91 -4.26 25.48 8.15
C ALA A 91 -4.57 24.79 9.49
N ALA A 92 -4.09 23.56 9.71
CA ALA A 92 -4.37 22.81 10.92
C ALA A 92 -3.56 23.34 12.10
N THR A 93 -4.24 23.61 13.21
CA THR A 93 -3.60 24.01 14.47
C THR A 93 -4.21 23.24 15.63
N VAL A 94 -3.42 23.01 16.69
CA VAL A 94 -3.82 22.15 17.82
C VAL A 94 -5.04 22.71 18.56
N ASP A 95 -5.18 24.03 18.62
CA ASP A 95 -6.29 24.75 19.25
C ASP A 95 -7.64 24.57 18.53
N GLN A 96 -7.66 24.05 17.30
CA GLN A 96 -8.89 23.73 16.58
C GLN A 96 -9.60 22.47 17.08
N PHE A 97 -8.95 21.72 17.99
CA PHE A 97 -9.47 20.49 18.58
C PHE A 97 -9.82 20.72 20.05
N ALA A 98 -11.05 20.42 20.44
CA ALA A 98 -11.53 20.56 21.80
C ALA A 98 -11.08 19.39 22.72
N SER A 99 -10.70 18.26 22.13
CA SER A 99 -10.21 17.08 22.86
C SER A 99 -9.33 16.19 21.98
N ALA A 100 -8.60 15.27 22.60
CA ALA A 100 -7.81 14.25 21.88
C ALA A 100 -8.70 13.29 21.06
N GLU A 101 -9.97 13.12 21.43
CA GLU A 101 -10.92 12.28 20.70
C GLU A 101 -11.29 12.90 19.34
N GLU A 102 -11.42 14.23 19.28
CA GLU A 102 -11.64 14.96 18.02
C GLU A 102 -10.44 14.87 17.06
N MET A 103 -9.24 14.58 17.59
CA MET A 103 -8.04 14.31 16.77
C MET A 103 -8.04 12.91 16.15
N GLN A 104 -8.94 12.02 16.56
CA GLN A 104 -9.00 10.64 16.05
C GLN A 104 -10.16 10.43 15.07
N ILE A 105 -11.25 11.19 15.22
CA ILE A 105 -12.50 10.97 14.49
C ILE A 105 -12.97 12.26 13.81
N GLY A 106 -13.49 12.14 12.58
CA GLY A 106 -14.13 13.23 11.85
C GLY A 106 -13.23 13.86 10.80
N LEU A 107 -13.70 14.93 10.17
CA LEU A 107 -13.02 15.53 9.02
C LEU A 107 -11.69 16.21 9.40
N LYS A 108 -11.61 16.76 10.62
CA LYS A 108 -10.41 17.46 11.10
C LYS A 108 -9.25 16.50 11.41
N SER A 109 -9.52 15.21 11.67
CA SER A 109 -8.49 14.22 11.98
C SER A 109 -7.77 13.67 10.74
N VAL A 110 -8.16 14.09 9.53
CA VAL A 110 -7.61 13.58 8.28
C VAL A 110 -6.30 14.30 7.92
N MET A 111 -5.26 13.53 7.66
CA MET A 111 -4.00 14.02 7.08
C MET A 111 -4.13 14.20 5.56
N VAL A 112 -3.26 15.01 4.94
CA VAL A 112 -3.18 15.09 3.48
C VAL A 112 -2.82 13.70 2.93
N PRO A 113 -3.67 13.07 2.09
CA PRO A 113 -3.41 11.71 1.60
C PRO A 113 -2.09 11.59 0.84
N GLY A 114 -1.24 10.65 1.28
CA GLY A 114 0.09 10.43 0.72
C GLY A 114 0.16 9.23 -0.23
N SER A 115 -0.73 8.25 -0.08
CA SER A 115 -0.76 7.02 -0.88
C SER A 115 -0.66 7.25 -2.39
N PRO A 116 -1.47 8.12 -3.03
CA PRO A 116 -1.45 8.27 -4.49
C PRO A 116 -0.10 8.78 -5.00
N ALA A 117 0.46 9.77 -4.30
CA ALA A 117 1.76 10.34 -4.64
C ALA A 117 2.88 9.33 -4.40
N GLY A 118 2.85 8.60 -3.27
CA GLY A 118 3.80 7.54 -2.95
C GLY A 118 3.80 6.43 -3.99
N TRP A 119 2.63 5.94 -4.39
CA TRP A 119 2.49 4.92 -5.42
C TRP A 119 2.99 5.40 -6.78
N CYS A 120 2.62 6.60 -7.20
CA CYS A 120 3.11 7.17 -8.47
C CYS A 120 4.63 7.37 -8.46
N ALA A 121 5.21 7.84 -7.36
CA ALA A 121 6.65 8.02 -7.20
C ALA A 121 7.40 6.68 -7.19
N ALA A 122 6.83 5.64 -6.57
CA ALA A 122 7.39 4.29 -6.59
C ALA A 122 7.42 3.73 -8.02
N LEU A 123 6.31 3.85 -8.77
CA LEU A 123 6.24 3.42 -10.16
C LEU A 123 7.20 4.21 -11.06
N GLU A 124 7.30 5.52 -10.87
CA GLU A 124 8.19 6.36 -11.67
C GLU A 124 9.67 6.04 -11.46
N ARG A 125 10.08 5.78 -10.21
CA ARG A 125 11.49 5.55 -9.87
C ARG A 125 11.92 4.09 -10.03
N PHE A 126 11.01 3.16 -9.80
CA PHE A 126 11.34 1.73 -9.67
C PHE A 126 10.40 0.81 -10.45
N GLY A 127 9.28 1.30 -10.97
CA GLY A 127 8.35 0.51 -11.77
C GLY A 127 8.87 0.26 -13.17
N THR A 128 8.25 -0.72 -13.84
CA THR A 128 8.57 -1.09 -15.22
C THR A 128 7.35 -1.11 -16.14
N MET A 129 6.15 -0.91 -15.59
CA MET A 129 4.89 -0.88 -16.34
C MET A 129 4.26 0.52 -16.33
N ASP A 130 3.47 0.80 -17.37
CA ASP A 130 2.62 1.99 -17.39
C ASP A 130 1.60 1.97 -16.25
N ARG A 131 1.33 3.15 -15.67
CA ARG A 131 0.39 3.32 -14.55
C ARG A 131 -0.99 2.72 -14.85
N ALA A 132 -1.49 2.90 -16.08
CA ALA A 132 -2.78 2.33 -16.49
C ALA A 132 -2.79 0.79 -16.38
N ASN A 133 -1.70 0.13 -16.73
CA ASN A 133 -1.59 -1.33 -16.63
C ASN A 133 -1.49 -1.80 -15.17
N VAL A 134 -0.86 -1.02 -14.30
CA VAL A 134 -0.78 -1.33 -12.87
C VAL A 134 -2.14 -1.15 -12.17
N PHE A 135 -2.87 -0.07 -12.47
CA PHE A 135 -4.12 0.26 -11.78
C PHE A 135 -5.37 -0.43 -12.36
N LYS A 136 -5.30 -1.10 -13.51
CA LYS A 136 -6.45 -1.76 -14.17
C LYS A 136 -7.18 -2.82 -13.33
N HIS A 137 -6.61 -3.25 -12.21
CA HIS A 137 -7.22 -4.25 -11.32
C HIS A 137 -8.27 -3.65 -10.38
N VAL A 138 -8.38 -2.33 -10.33
CA VAL A 138 -9.25 -1.57 -9.42
C VAL A 138 -10.25 -0.70 -10.18
N ILE A 139 -10.06 -0.54 -11.50
CA ILE A 139 -10.85 0.30 -12.40
C ILE A 139 -11.73 -0.58 -13.28
#